data_AF-A0A1Q3WW39-F1
#
_entry.id   AF-A0A1Q3WW39-F1
#
_cell.length_a   1.000
_cell.length_b   1.000
_cell.length_c   1.000
_cell.angle_alpha   90.00
_cell.angle_beta   90.00
_cell.angle_gamma   90.00
#
_symmetry.space_group_name_H-M   'P 1'
#
loop_
_entity.id
_entity.type
_entity.pdbx_description
1 polymer ?
#
loop_
_entity_poly.entity_id
_entity_poly.type
_entity_poly.pdbx_seq_one_letter_code
_entity_poly.pdbx_strand_id
1 'polypeptide(L)'
;MTFYKVVYPLSSEVTIDTAIVNYSQTLCDKDSHEPLLDLITRYSNELDLPLDFFFSINNNLALQGDAYLPTLPRSVDKQFELFAITQNENHRGYYIEERYLIAFVESLFEMEIEVFDEGNYLWEYICEMVRVAKHIDKPSREESFFLFGNPEDCQYFIDQNSVPGTTSIAQIVAVEIIEGGTPFKGDMNLWDLIPNNATFLQAANMIHDYWSGRTSDKPVYEYLFQGKCKLSPL
;
A
#
# COMPACT_ATOMS: atom_id res chain seq x y z
N MET A 1 -17.10 -4.80 -23.01
CA MET A 1 -17.37 -4.11 -21.74
C MET A 1 -16.84 -2.70 -21.88
N THR A 2 -17.60 -1.69 -21.51
CA THR A 2 -17.15 -0.30 -21.51
C THR A 2 -16.53 0.00 -20.15
N PHE A 3 -15.39 0.67 -20.15
CA PHE A 3 -14.73 1.12 -18.92
C PHE A 3 -14.81 2.64 -18.81
N TYR A 4 -14.53 3.15 -17.62
CA TYR A 4 -14.59 4.57 -17.31
C TYR A 4 -13.34 5.00 -16.56
N LYS A 5 -13.04 6.30 -16.60
CA LYS A 5 -11.96 6.89 -15.81
C LYS A 5 -12.31 8.30 -15.39
N VAL A 6 -11.81 8.70 -14.22
CA VAL A 6 -11.80 10.09 -13.75
C VAL A 6 -10.49 10.75 -14.19
N VAL A 7 -10.59 11.86 -14.91
CA VAL A 7 -9.45 12.62 -15.43
C VAL A 7 -9.66 14.13 -15.26
N TYR A 8 -8.62 14.92 -15.45
CA TYR A 8 -8.80 16.35 -15.72
C TYR A 8 -9.51 16.57 -17.06
N PRO A 9 -10.21 17.70 -17.26
CA PRO A 9 -11.02 17.92 -18.45
C PRO A 9 -10.25 17.73 -19.75
N LEU A 10 -10.78 16.88 -20.60
CA LEU A 10 -10.28 16.64 -21.95
C LEU A 10 -11.14 17.41 -22.94
N SER A 11 -10.49 18.16 -23.83
CA SER A 11 -11.16 18.90 -24.91
C SER A 11 -11.46 18.04 -26.14
N SER A 12 -10.82 16.87 -26.25
CA SER A 12 -10.94 15.94 -27.37
C SER A 12 -10.51 14.54 -26.95
N GLU A 13 -10.70 13.56 -27.84
CA GLU A 13 -10.24 12.19 -27.60
C GLU A 13 -8.72 12.13 -27.47
N VAL A 14 -8.24 11.28 -26.57
CA VAL A 14 -6.79 11.06 -26.34
C VAL A 14 -6.51 9.56 -26.33
N THR A 15 -5.42 9.16 -26.98
CA THR A 15 -4.89 7.80 -26.87
C THR A 15 -3.83 7.74 -25.78
N ILE A 16 -3.97 6.79 -24.88
CA ILE A 16 -3.07 6.53 -23.77
C ILE A 16 -2.33 5.21 -24.04
N ASP A 17 -1.02 5.25 -23.86
CA ASP A 17 -0.17 4.06 -23.78
C ASP A 17 0.26 3.88 -22.32
N THR A 18 -0.16 2.79 -21.68
CA THR A 18 0.11 2.58 -20.26
C THR A 18 1.57 2.23 -19.98
N ALA A 19 2.38 1.92 -21.00
CA ALA A 19 3.83 1.84 -20.82
C ALA A 19 4.45 3.21 -20.52
N ILE A 20 3.74 4.29 -20.84
CA ILE A 20 4.17 5.68 -20.63
C ILE A 20 3.38 6.33 -19.49
N VAL A 21 2.05 6.15 -19.47
CA VAL A 21 1.15 6.80 -18.51
C VAL A 21 0.48 5.74 -17.63
N ASN A 22 0.99 5.56 -16.43
CA ASN A 22 0.52 4.58 -15.45
C ASN A 22 0.69 5.12 -14.03
N TYR A 23 0.36 4.28 -13.04
CA TYR A 23 0.37 4.66 -11.64
C TYR A 23 1.75 4.95 -11.05
N SER A 24 2.82 4.34 -11.59
CA SER A 24 4.19 4.57 -11.12
C SER A 24 4.61 6.03 -11.17
N GLN A 25 4.03 6.81 -12.09
CA GLN A 25 4.24 8.26 -12.18
C GLN A 25 3.81 9.04 -10.92
N THR A 26 3.02 8.42 -10.04
CA THR A 26 2.58 9.00 -8.76
C THR A 26 3.37 8.51 -7.56
N LEU A 27 4.23 7.50 -7.73
CA LEU A 27 5.03 6.88 -6.68
C LEU A 27 6.46 7.43 -6.67
N CYS A 28 6.59 8.75 -6.55
CA CYS A 28 7.89 9.42 -6.51
C CYS A 28 8.74 8.88 -5.35
N ASP A 29 10.00 8.57 -5.61
CA ASP A 29 10.98 8.13 -4.61
C ASP A 29 10.66 6.81 -3.90
N LYS A 30 9.69 6.00 -4.36
CA LYS A 30 9.37 4.70 -3.72
C LYS A 30 10.60 3.80 -3.48
N ASP A 31 11.55 3.83 -4.41
CA ASP A 31 12.74 2.98 -4.40
C ASP A 31 13.74 3.42 -3.32
N SER A 32 13.66 4.66 -2.81
CA SER A 32 14.49 5.09 -1.68
C SER A 32 14.08 4.40 -0.37
N HIS A 33 12.82 3.97 -0.27
CA HIS A 33 12.27 3.32 0.92
C HIS A 33 12.41 1.80 0.90
N GLU A 34 12.76 1.18 -0.24
CA GLU A 34 12.85 -0.27 -0.39
C GLU A 34 13.69 -0.95 0.70
N PRO A 35 14.90 -0.46 1.09
CA PRO A 35 15.68 -1.10 2.14
C PRO A 35 14.97 -1.16 3.51
N LEU A 36 14.23 -0.12 3.87
CA LEU A 36 13.46 -0.08 5.12
C LEU A 36 12.25 -1.02 5.05
N LEU A 37 11.53 -1.01 3.92
CA LEU A 37 10.37 -1.87 3.69
C LEU A 37 10.77 -3.36 3.69
N ASP A 38 11.87 -3.71 3.03
CA ASP A 38 12.50 -5.04 3.07
C ASP A 38 12.78 -5.48 4.51
N LEU A 39 13.45 -4.61 5.28
CA LEU A 39 13.82 -4.91 6.66
C LEU A 39 12.58 -5.17 7.52
N ILE A 40 11.62 -4.25 7.49
CA ILE A 40 10.42 -4.31 8.34
C ILE A 40 9.54 -5.50 7.98
N THR A 41 9.28 -5.72 6.69
CA THR A 41 8.45 -6.85 6.24
C THR A 41 9.10 -8.18 6.58
N ARG A 42 10.43 -8.30 6.44
CA ARG A 42 11.18 -9.49 6.84
C ARG A 42 11.07 -9.77 8.34
N TYR A 43 11.34 -8.80 9.21
CA TYR A 43 11.24 -9.00 10.66
C TYR A 43 9.81 -9.28 11.10
N SER A 44 8.82 -8.59 10.53
CA SER A 44 7.40 -8.87 10.79
C SER A 44 7.00 -10.28 10.38
N ASN A 45 7.48 -10.77 9.22
CA ASN A 45 7.21 -12.12 8.75
C ASN A 45 7.91 -13.20 9.59
N GLU A 46 9.18 -12.99 9.96
CA GLU A 46 9.98 -13.95 10.72
C GLU A 46 9.50 -14.10 12.18
N LEU A 47 9.06 -13.00 12.79
CA LEU A 47 8.68 -12.95 14.21
C LEU A 47 7.16 -12.98 14.44
N ASP A 48 6.36 -12.88 13.37
CA ASP A 48 4.90 -12.71 13.42
C ASP A 48 4.48 -11.56 14.34
N LEU A 49 5.13 -10.40 14.15
CA LEU A 49 4.87 -9.17 14.92
C LEU A 49 4.23 -8.09 14.03
N PRO A 50 3.42 -7.17 14.62
CA PRO A 50 2.78 -6.09 13.88
C PRO A 50 3.77 -5.22 13.08
N LEU A 51 3.40 -4.83 11.86
CA LEU A 51 4.22 -3.95 11.02
C LEU A 51 4.42 -2.57 11.66
N ASP A 52 3.34 -2.00 12.23
CA ASP A 52 3.34 -0.68 12.88
C ASP A 52 4.25 -0.61 14.11
N PHE A 53 4.52 -1.74 14.77
CA PHE A 53 5.55 -1.81 15.81
C PHE A 53 6.93 -1.44 15.29
N PHE A 54 7.38 -2.05 14.18
CA PHE A 54 8.72 -1.80 13.64
C PHE A 54 8.85 -0.36 13.11
N PHE A 55 7.81 0.17 12.45
CA PHE A 55 7.78 1.58 12.07
C PHE A 55 7.80 2.52 13.28
N SER A 56 7.14 2.15 14.38
CA SER A 56 7.19 2.95 15.62
C SER A 56 8.62 3.04 16.16
N ILE A 57 9.41 1.96 16.10
CA ILE A 57 10.82 1.99 16.50
C ILE A 57 11.65 2.86 15.55
N ASN A 58 11.52 2.65 14.23
CA ASN A 58 12.20 3.45 13.21
C ASN A 58 11.95 4.95 13.40
N ASN A 59 10.67 5.35 13.47
CA ASN A 59 10.29 6.76 13.54
C ASN A 59 10.71 7.41 14.86
N ASN A 60 10.69 6.67 15.98
CA ASN A 60 11.21 7.21 17.24
C ASN A 60 12.74 7.41 17.19
N LEU A 61 13.48 6.50 16.57
CA LEU A 61 14.92 6.65 16.34
C LEU A 61 15.20 7.82 15.39
N ALA A 62 14.44 7.97 14.30
CA ALA A 62 14.59 9.09 13.37
C ALA A 62 14.38 10.45 14.07
N LEU A 63 13.39 10.54 14.97
CA LEU A 63 13.03 11.79 15.65
C LEU A 63 13.94 12.13 16.84
N GLN A 64 14.39 11.13 17.60
CA GLN A 64 15.07 11.33 18.88
C GLN A 64 16.53 10.85 18.89
N GLY A 65 16.96 10.14 17.84
CA GLY A 65 18.26 9.47 17.78
C GLY A 65 18.49 8.54 18.96
N ASP A 66 19.74 8.47 19.41
CA ASP A 66 20.17 7.63 20.54
C ASP A 66 19.45 7.95 21.86
N ALA A 67 18.86 9.15 22.00
CA ALA A 67 18.11 9.52 23.20
C ALA A 67 16.83 8.68 23.39
N TYR A 68 16.34 8.03 22.33
CA TYR A 68 15.21 7.11 22.41
C TYR A 68 15.55 5.82 23.17
N LEU A 69 16.72 5.24 22.96
CA LEU A 69 17.05 3.90 23.47
C LEU A 69 16.98 3.79 25.01
N PRO A 70 17.47 4.77 25.80
CA PRO A 70 17.31 4.75 27.26
C PRO A 70 15.86 4.87 27.75
N THR A 71 14.91 5.25 26.89
CA THR A 71 13.48 5.33 27.24
C THR A 71 12.78 3.98 27.16
N LEU A 72 13.38 3.00 26.49
CA LEU A 72 12.83 1.66 26.40
C LEU A 72 12.76 1.02 27.81
N PRO A 73 11.68 0.28 28.12
CA PRO A 73 11.57 -0.41 29.40
C PRO A 73 12.70 -1.43 29.57
N ARG A 74 12.90 -1.94 30.80
CA ARG A 74 13.78 -3.11 31.00
C ARG A 74 13.06 -4.37 30.56
N SER A 75 13.78 -5.29 29.94
CA SER A 75 13.25 -6.61 29.61
C SER A 75 12.94 -7.38 30.87
N VAL A 76 11.91 -8.23 30.81
CA VAL A 76 11.60 -9.23 31.83
C VAL A 76 11.83 -10.58 31.18
N ASP A 77 12.65 -11.43 31.80
CA ASP A 77 13.04 -12.74 31.24
C ASP A 77 13.55 -12.68 29.79
N LYS A 78 14.31 -11.62 29.46
CA LYS A 78 14.86 -11.34 28.12
C LYS A 78 13.79 -11.10 27.04
N GLN A 79 12.60 -10.66 27.43
CA GLN A 79 11.53 -10.30 26.53
C GLN A 79 10.99 -8.91 26.85
N PHE A 80 10.49 -8.24 25.82
CA PHE A 80 9.73 -7.01 25.94
C PHE A 80 8.30 -7.26 25.47
N GLU A 81 7.33 -6.82 26.26
CA GLU A 81 5.98 -6.67 25.75
C GLU A 81 5.94 -5.43 24.84
N LEU A 82 5.35 -5.56 23.65
CA LEU A 82 5.34 -4.48 22.67
C LEU A 82 4.56 -3.26 23.18
N PHE A 83 3.46 -3.45 23.92
CA PHE A 83 2.73 -2.36 24.58
C PHE A 83 3.64 -1.54 25.50
N ALA A 84 4.55 -2.18 26.24
CA ALA A 84 5.44 -1.46 27.15
C ALA A 84 6.42 -0.53 26.39
N ILE A 85 6.76 -0.88 25.15
CA ILE A 85 7.63 -0.08 24.27
C ILE A 85 6.84 1.03 23.57
N THR A 86 5.67 0.73 23.00
CA THR A 86 4.96 1.66 22.11
C THR A 86 3.81 2.42 22.76
N GLN A 87 3.32 1.96 23.91
CA GLN A 87 2.07 2.42 24.54
C GLN A 87 0.82 2.25 23.65
N ASN A 88 0.89 1.44 22.58
CA ASN A 88 -0.24 1.13 21.70
C ASN A 88 -1.02 -0.06 22.26
N GLU A 89 -2.28 0.14 22.67
CA GLU A 89 -3.15 -0.91 23.24
C GLU A 89 -3.27 -2.16 22.34
N ASN A 90 -3.20 -2.00 21.03
CA ASN A 90 -3.25 -3.10 20.07
C ASN A 90 -2.00 -4.00 20.10
N HIS A 91 -0.95 -3.59 20.82
CA HIS A 91 0.30 -4.33 21.00
C HIS A 91 0.33 -5.15 22.30
N ARG A 92 -0.75 -5.15 23.10
CA ARG A 92 -0.83 -5.98 24.31
C ARG A 92 -0.76 -7.46 23.96
N GLY A 93 0.00 -8.22 24.75
CA GLY A 93 0.16 -9.66 24.56
C GLY A 93 1.07 -10.07 23.39
N TYR A 94 1.65 -9.12 22.66
CA TYR A 94 2.76 -9.37 21.75
C TYR A 94 4.09 -9.20 22.48
N TYR A 95 5.04 -10.09 22.18
CA TYR A 95 6.34 -10.10 22.83
C TYR A 95 7.45 -10.23 21.80
N ILE A 96 8.54 -9.50 22.00
CA ILE A 96 9.78 -9.65 21.24
C ILE A 96 10.91 -10.05 22.19
N GLU A 97 11.72 -11.04 21.80
CA GLU A 97 12.94 -11.34 22.55
C GLU A 97 13.94 -10.20 22.40
N GLU A 98 14.63 -9.86 23.49
CA GLU A 98 15.57 -8.74 23.57
C GLU A 98 16.61 -8.76 22.45
N ARG A 99 17.15 -9.94 22.13
CA ARG A 99 18.14 -10.10 21.05
C ARG A 99 17.60 -9.71 19.66
N TYR A 100 16.31 -9.92 19.39
CA TYR A 100 15.72 -9.58 18.09
C TYR A 100 15.45 -8.09 17.99
N LEU A 101 15.04 -7.45 19.09
CA LEU A 101 14.92 -5.99 19.14
C LEU A 101 16.29 -5.32 18.93
N ILE A 102 17.33 -5.81 19.61
CA ILE A 102 18.71 -5.32 19.43
C ILE A 102 19.14 -5.48 17.97
N ALA A 103 19.00 -6.67 17.39
CA ALA A 103 19.39 -6.93 16.00
C ALA A 103 18.62 -6.05 14.99
N PHE A 104 17.33 -5.80 15.24
CA PHE A 104 16.53 -4.89 14.42
C PHE A 104 17.05 -3.46 14.47
N VAL A 105 17.32 -2.94 15.68
CA VAL A 105 17.88 -1.59 15.88
C VAL A 105 19.28 -1.47 15.26
N GLU A 106 20.13 -2.48 15.41
CA GLU A 106 21.45 -2.51 14.77
C GLU A 106 21.32 -2.47 13.24
N SER A 107 20.37 -3.23 12.66
CA SER A 107 20.08 -3.19 11.22
C SER A 107 19.61 -1.81 10.76
N LEU A 108 18.83 -1.09 11.59
CA LEU A 108 18.43 0.29 11.31
C LEU A 108 19.63 1.24 11.29
N PHE A 109 20.61 1.08 12.18
CA PHE A 109 21.82 1.93 12.17
C PHE A 109 22.75 1.69 10.99
N GLU A 110 22.66 0.53 10.34
CA GLU A 110 23.39 0.24 9.10
C GLU A 110 22.78 0.95 7.87
N MET A 111 21.56 1.48 8.01
CA MET A 111 20.86 2.27 6.99
C MET A 111 20.68 3.73 7.42
N GLU A 112 20.31 4.59 6.47
CA GLU A 112 19.92 5.97 6.77
C GLU A 112 18.54 5.97 7.43
N ILE A 113 18.51 6.24 8.73
CA ILE A 113 17.25 6.27 9.51
C ILE A 113 16.53 7.59 9.22
N GLU A 114 15.41 7.50 8.51
CA GLU A 114 14.51 8.62 8.23
C GLU A 114 13.11 8.36 8.78
N VAL A 115 12.36 9.43 9.04
CA VAL A 115 10.94 9.31 9.40
C VAL A 115 10.20 8.77 8.20
N PHE A 116 9.46 7.68 8.38
CA PHE A 116 8.59 7.12 7.35
C PHE A 116 7.13 7.47 7.64
N ASP A 117 6.48 8.18 6.72
CA ASP A 117 5.06 8.57 6.79
C ASP A 117 4.31 8.20 5.48
N GLU A 118 4.95 7.43 4.59
CA GLU A 118 4.43 7.02 3.30
C GLU A 118 3.74 5.65 3.36
N GLY A 119 2.71 5.51 4.20
CA GLY A 119 2.01 4.22 4.42
C GLY A 119 1.48 3.55 3.15
N ASN A 120 1.19 4.31 2.09
CA ASN A 120 0.83 3.77 0.78
C ASN A 120 1.96 2.98 0.12
N TYR A 121 3.23 3.35 0.32
CA TYR A 121 4.38 2.62 -0.23
C TYR A 121 4.54 1.25 0.41
N LEU A 122 4.28 1.13 1.71
CA LEU A 122 4.24 -0.18 2.38
C LEU A 122 3.22 -1.12 1.72
N TRP A 123 2.01 -0.61 1.49
CA TRP A 123 0.94 -1.46 0.93
C TRP A 123 1.21 -1.86 -0.51
N GLU A 124 1.67 -0.93 -1.36
CA GLU A 124 2.06 -1.26 -2.74
C GLU A 124 3.25 -2.24 -2.77
N TYR A 125 4.22 -2.07 -1.87
CA TYR A 125 5.36 -2.97 -1.72
C TYR A 125 4.92 -4.41 -1.35
N ILE A 126 4.12 -4.58 -0.29
CA ILE A 126 3.59 -5.91 0.08
C ILE A 126 2.71 -6.46 -1.06
N CYS A 127 1.95 -5.60 -1.73
CA CYS A 127 1.10 -5.99 -2.85
C CYS A 127 1.89 -6.63 -3.98
N GLU A 128 3.00 -5.99 -4.36
CA GLU A 128 3.88 -6.47 -5.42
C GLU A 128 4.64 -7.73 -4.99
N MET A 129 5.10 -7.83 -3.74
CA MET A 129 5.70 -9.07 -3.21
C MET A 129 4.76 -10.26 -3.37
N VAL A 130 3.49 -10.11 -2.97
CA VAL A 130 2.48 -11.19 -3.07
C VAL A 130 2.17 -11.50 -4.53
N ARG A 131 2.07 -10.48 -5.39
CA ARG A 131 1.83 -10.65 -6.82
C ARG A 131 2.94 -11.47 -7.47
N VAL A 132 4.19 -11.06 -7.30
CA VAL A 132 5.35 -11.74 -7.89
C VAL A 132 5.44 -13.18 -7.39
N ALA A 133 5.21 -13.42 -6.11
CA ALA A 133 5.34 -14.75 -5.52
C ALA A 133 4.23 -15.74 -5.93
N LYS A 134 2.99 -15.28 -6.12
CA LYS A 134 1.81 -16.17 -6.26
C LYS A 134 0.90 -15.91 -7.45
N HIS A 135 0.98 -14.72 -8.05
CA HIS A 135 0.03 -14.21 -9.04
C HIS A 135 0.76 -13.46 -10.17
N ILE A 136 1.91 -14.00 -10.62
CA ILE A 136 2.78 -13.36 -11.62
C ILE A 136 2.09 -13.15 -12.97
N ASP A 137 1.01 -13.89 -13.24
CA ASP A 137 0.16 -13.73 -14.43
C ASP A 137 -0.75 -12.49 -14.38
N LYS A 138 -0.87 -11.84 -13.22
CA LYS A 138 -1.67 -10.62 -13.04
C LYS A 138 -0.82 -9.36 -13.34
N PRO A 139 -1.44 -8.28 -13.83
CA PRO A 139 -0.72 -7.03 -14.09
C PRO A 139 -0.15 -6.45 -12.79
N SER A 140 1.02 -5.81 -12.85
CA SER A 140 1.51 -4.99 -11.74
C SER A 140 0.60 -3.78 -11.54
N ARG A 141 0.25 -3.47 -10.28
CA ARG A 141 -0.54 -2.27 -9.94
C ARG A 141 0.21 -1.00 -10.32
N GLU A 142 1.49 -0.94 -9.97
CA GLU A 142 2.38 0.18 -10.25
C GLU A 142 2.41 0.50 -11.76
N GLU A 143 2.54 -0.53 -12.59
CA GLU A 143 2.60 -0.37 -14.03
C GLU A 143 1.21 -0.32 -14.70
N SER A 144 0.13 -0.26 -13.92
CA SER A 144 -1.23 -0.27 -14.43
C SER A 144 -1.84 1.11 -14.55
N PHE A 145 -2.81 1.20 -15.46
CA PHE A 145 -3.73 2.30 -15.58
C PHE A 145 -5.07 1.90 -14.99
N PHE A 146 -5.48 2.62 -13.94
CA PHE A 146 -6.66 2.28 -13.15
C PHE A 146 -7.93 2.76 -13.86
N LEU A 147 -8.90 1.85 -13.99
CA LEU A 147 -10.19 2.05 -14.63
C LEU A 147 -11.34 1.66 -13.70
N PHE A 148 -12.54 2.13 -14.02
CA PHE A 148 -13.79 1.81 -13.33
C PHE A 148 -14.73 1.05 -14.27
N GLY A 149 -15.57 0.20 -13.67
CA GLY A 149 -16.54 -0.60 -14.43
C GLY A 149 -17.84 0.14 -14.75
N ASN A 150 -18.13 1.23 -14.03
CA ASN A 150 -19.33 2.03 -14.20
C ASN A 150 -19.08 3.50 -13.77
N PRO A 151 -19.91 4.46 -14.20
CA PRO A 151 -19.79 5.87 -13.80
C PRO A 151 -20.10 6.14 -12.32
N GLU A 152 -20.90 5.30 -11.67
CA GLU A 152 -21.25 5.47 -10.25
C GLU A 152 -20.02 5.31 -9.34
N ASP A 153 -19.15 4.34 -9.63
CA ASP A 153 -17.88 4.13 -8.93
C ASP A 153 -16.91 5.30 -9.18
N CYS A 154 -16.91 5.87 -10.40
CA CYS A 154 -16.16 7.10 -10.68
C CYS A 154 -16.65 8.27 -9.83
N GLN A 155 -17.97 8.43 -9.68
CA GLN A 155 -18.53 9.50 -8.86
C GLN A 155 -18.20 9.30 -7.38
N TYR A 156 -18.31 8.07 -6.88
CA TYR A 156 -17.86 7.74 -5.53
C TYR A 156 -16.39 8.10 -5.31
N PHE A 157 -15.50 7.74 -6.24
CA PHE A 157 -14.09 8.10 -6.18
C PHE A 157 -13.89 9.62 -6.12
N ILE A 158 -14.61 10.39 -6.95
CA ILE A 158 -14.57 11.86 -6.92
C ILE A 158 -15.03 12.37 -5.56
N ASP A 159 -16.14 11.87 -5.02
CA ASP A 159 -16.72 12.35 -3.76
C ASP A 159 -15.79 12.08 -2.57
N GLN A 160 -15.11 10.93 -2.55
CA GLN A 160 -14.16 10.57 -1.47
C GLN A 160 -12.83 11.35 -1.56
N ASN A 161 -12.39 11.70 -2.77
CA ASN A 161 -11.10 12.38 -2.98
C ASN A 161 -11.22 13.90 -3.19
N SER A 162 -12.43 14.45 -3.19
CA SER A 162 -12.64 15.90 -3.30
C SER A 162 -12.52 16.55 -1.92
N VAL A 163 -11.67 17.57 -1.81
CA VAL A 163 -11.59 18.39 -0.59
C VAL A 163 -12.88 19.20 -0.46
N PRO A 164 -13.63 19.11 0.67
CA PRO A 164 -14.83 19.89 0.88
C PRO A 164 -14.58 21.39 0.64
N GLY A 165 -15.33 21.99 -0.30
CA GLY A 165 -15.20 23.41 -0.65
C GLY A 165 -14.22 23.72 -1.79
N THR A 166 -13.57 22.72 -2.38
CA THR A 166 -12.81 22.87 -3.63
C THR A 166 -13.58 22.23 -4.78
N THR A 167 -13.77 22.96 -5.87
CA THR A 167 -14.23 22.36 -7.14
C THR A 167 -13.05 21.66 -7.78
N SER A 168 -12.83 20.39 -7.42
CA SER A 168 -12.03 19.51 -8.28
C SER A 168 -12.69 19.49 -9.64
N ILE A 169 -12.03 20.04 -10.67
CA ILE A 169 -12.53 19.96 -12.04
C ILE A 169 -12.18 18.55 -12.52
N ALA A 170 -12.99 17.57 -12.14
CA ALA A 170 -12.87 16.18 -12.55
C ALA A 170 -13.91 15.89 -13.64
N GLN A 171 -13.52 15.11 -14.64
CA GLN A 171 -14.39 14.66 -15.72
C GLN A 171 -14.38 13.13 -15.75
N ILE A 172 -15.56 12.53 -15.87
CA ILE A 172 -15.73 11.11 -16.17
C ILE A 172 -15.68 10.95 -17.69
N VAL A 173 -14.80 10.07 -18.17
CA VAL A 173 -14.65 9.76 -19.60
C VAL A 173 -14.90 8.27 -19.87
N ALA A 174 -15.37 7.96 -21.06
CA ALA A 174 -15.44 6.58 -21.54
C ALA A 174 -14.06 6.10 -21.96
N VAL A 175 -13.78 4.81 -21.75
CA VAL A 175 -12.52 4.17 -22.10
C VAL A 175 -12.77 3.00 -23.06
N GLU A 176 -12.16 3.08 -24.23
CA GLU A 176 -12.13 2.02 -25.24
C GLU A 176 -10.73 1.39 -25.27
N ILE A 177 -10.64 0.08 -25.01
CA ILE A 177 -9.36 -0.65 -25.12
C ILE A 177 -9.04 -0.89 -26.59
N ILE A 178 -7.87 -0.45 -27.03
CA ILE A 178 -7.37 -0.61 -28.40
C ILE A 178 -6.46 -1.84 -28.50
N GLU A 179 -5.56 -2.00 -27.53
CA GLU A 179 -4.53 -3.05 -27.49
C GLU A 179 -4.31 -3.47 -26.03
N GLY A 180 -4.14 -4.75 -25.75
CA GLY A 180 -3.84 -5.26 -24.41
C GLY A 180 -4.76 -6.39 -23.95
N GLY A 181 -4.50 -6.87 -22.73
CA GLY A 181 -5.29 -7.91 -22.08
C GLY A 181 -6.62 -7.40 -21.53
N THR A 182 -7.44 -8.33 -21.02
CA THR A 182 -8.62 -7.95 -20.22
C THR A 182 -8.14 -7.34 -18.91
N PRO A 183 -8.64 -6.16 -18.50
CA PRO A 183 -8.26 -5.56 -17.22
C PRO A 183 -8.52 -6.52 -16.05
N PHE A 184 -7.57 -6.60 -15.12
CA PHE A 184 -7.76 -7.36 -13.90
C PHE A 184 -8.74 -6.62 -12.99
N LYS A 185 -9.76 -7.31 -12.49
CA LYS A 185 -10.76 -6.74 -11.58
C LYS A 185 -10.39 -7.08 -10.14
N GLY A 186 -10.12 -6.07 -9.33
CA GLY A 186 -9.80 -6.20 -7.90
C GLY A 186 -10.84 -5.50 -7.02
N ASP A 187 -11.07 -6.02 -5.82
CA ASP A 187 -11.90 -5.36 -4.80
C ASP A 187 -11.03 -4.57 -3.83
N MET A 188 -11.03 -3.24 -3.96
CA MET A 188 -10.23 -2.34 -3.12
C MET A 188 -10.61 -2.41 -1.64
N ASN A 189 -11.88 -2.73 -1.33
CA ASN A 189 -12.34 -2.77 0.06
C ASN A 189 -11.65 -3.88 0.88
N LEU A 190 -11.02 -4.87 0.22
CA LEU A 190 -10.18 -5.86 0.92
C LEU A 190 -8.95 -5.25 1.60
N TRP A 191 -8.46 -4.12 1.09
CA TRP A 191 -7.31 -3.41 1.65
C TRP A 191 -7.70 -2.66 2.93
N ASP A 192 -8.88 -2.04 2.93
CA ASP A 192 -9.45 -1.32 4.08
C ASP A 192 -9.77 -2.24 5.27
N LEU A 193 -9.86 -3.56 5.02
CA LEU A 193 -10.08 -4.57 6.07
C LEU A 193 -8.78 -5.00 6.76
N ILE A 194 -7.61 -4.59 6.27
CA ILE A 194 -6.34 -4.87 6.92
C ILE A 194 -6.24 -4.02 8.19
N PRO A 195 -6.12 -4.61 9.38
CA PRO A 195 -6.05 -3.84 10.61
C PRO A 195 -4.71 -3.08 10.69
N ASN A 196 -4.71 -1.91 11.33
CA ASN A 196 -3.49 -1.09 11.47
C ASN A 196 -2.33 -1.80 12.17
N ASN A 197 -2.63 -2.76 13.07
CA ASN A 197 -1.65 -3.59 13.76
C ASN A 197 -1.41 -4.95 13.07
N ALA A 198 -1.68 -5.05 11.77
CA ALA A 198 -1.49 -6.30 11.03
C ALA A 198 -0.02 -6.73 11.05
N THR A 199 0.21 -8.04 11.18
CA THR A 199 1.50 -8.64 10.81
C THR A 199 1.61 -8.72 9.30
N PHE A 200 2.84 -8.85 8.77
CA PHE A 200 3.07 -9.05 7.34
C PHE A 200 2.22 -10.22 6.79
N LEU A 201 2.13 -11.33 7.53
CA LEU A 201 1.38 -12.50 7.09
C LEU A 201 -0.12 -12.21 6.94
N GLN A 202 -0.70 -11.44 7.88
CA GLN A 202 -2.10 -11.04 7.83
C GLN A 202 -2.37 -10.13 6.63
N ALA A 203 -1.53 -9.11 6.41
CA ALA A 203 -1.61 -8.22 5.27
C ALA A 203 -1.46 -8.99 3.94
N ALA A 204 -0.44 -9.84 3.84
CA ALA A 204 -0.16 -10.65 2.64
C ALA A 204 -1.31 -11.60 2.30
N ASN A 205 -2.03 -12.13 3.29
CA ASN A 205 -3.20 -12.97 3.08
C ASN A 205 -4.39 -12.18 2.50
N MET A 206 -4.65 -10.94 2.96
CA MET A 206 -5.70 -10.09 2.39
C MET A 206 -5.38 -9.62 0.98
N ILE A 207 -4.12 -9.28 0.74
CA ILE A 207 -3.62 -8.95 -0.60
C ILE A 207 -3.69 -10.17 -1.52
N HIS A 208 -3.42 -11.37 -1.01
CA HIS A 208 -3.60 -12.60 -1.78
C HIS A 208 -5.06 -12.80 -2.19
N ASP A 209 -6.01 -12.51 -1.30
CA ASP A 209 -7.44 -12.58 -1.59
C ASP A 209 -7.86 -11.57 -2.66
N TYR A 210 -7.31 -10.34 -2.60
CA TYR A 210 -7.45 -9.34 -3.65
C TYR A 210 -7.01 -9.88 -5.02
N TRP A 211 -5.78 -10.39 -5.12
CA TRP A 211 -5.24 -10.93 -6.38
C TRP A 211 -5.97 -12.19 -6.88
N SER A 212 -6.52 -12.98 -5.97
CA SER A 212 -7.32 -14.17 -6.30
C SER A 212 -8.71 -13.83 -6.81
N GLY A 213 -9.11 -12.56 -6.80
CA GLY A 213 -10.44 -12.11 -7.22
C GLY A 213 -11.54 -12.44 -6.20
N ARG A 214 -11.18 -12.65 -4.92
CA ARG A 214 -12.19 -12.71 -3.85
C ARG A 214 -12.81 -11.32 -3.67
N THR A 215 -13.99 -11.31 -3.06
CA THR A 215 -14.77 -10.08 -2.88
C THR A 215 -15.24 -9.99 -1.44
N SER A 216 -15.15 -8.80 -0.86
CA SER A 216 -15.75 -8.44 0.41
C SER A 216 -17.28 -8.38 0.33
N ASP A 217 -17.94 -8.19 1.48
CA ASP A 217 -19.40 -8.05 1.55
C ASP A 217 -19.93 -6.80 0.83
N LYS A 218 -19.09 -5.76 0.69
CA LYS A 218 -19.41 -4.48 0.06
C LYS A 218 -18.28 -4.10 -0.92
N PRO A 219 -18.19 -4.80 -2.06
CA PRO A 219 -17.04 -4.64 -2.93
C PRO A 219 -17.03 -3.28 -3.61
N VAL A 220 -15.83 -2.69 -3.71
CA VAL A 220 -15.57 -1.50 -4.52
C VAL A 220 -14.52 -1.88 -5.54
N TYR A 221 -14.93 -1.97 -6.80
CA TYR A 221 -14.07 -2.55 -7.82
C TYR A 221 -13.19 -1.52 -8.51
N GLU A 222 -11.92 -1.87 -8.64
CA GLU A 222 -10.98 -1.26 -9.57
C GLU A 222 -10.62 -2.24 -10.69
N TYR A 223 -10.20 -1.68 -11.82
CA TYR A 223 -9.74 -2.44 -12.96
C TYR A 223 -8.33 -2.02 -13.35
N LEU A 224 -7.37 -2.93 -13.21
CA LEU A 224 -5.97 -2.72 -13.56
C LEU A 224 -5.77 -3.06 -15.04
N PHE A 225 -5.43 -2.07 -15.85
CA PHE A 225 -5.22 -2.23 -17.28
C PHE A 225 -3.78 -1.92 -17.69
N GLN A 226 -3.21 -2.79 -18.53
CA GLN A 226 -1.94 -2.58 -19.21
C GLN A 226 -2.12 -2.78 -20.73
N GLY A 227 -1.76 -1.77 -21.53
CA GLY A 227 -1.92 -1.75 -22.98
C GLY A 227 -2.13 -0.34 -23.53
N LYS A 228 -2.95 -0.21 -24.57
CA LYS A 228 -3.36 1.08 -25.15
C LYS A 228 -4.86 1.24 -25.11
N CYS A 229 -5.33 2.43 -24.74
CA CYS A 229 -6.75 2.76 -24.73
C CYS A 229 -6.99 4.17 -25.27
N LYS A 230 -8.24 4.41 -25.69
CA LYS A 230 -8.74 5.73 -26.06
C LYS A 230 -9.65 6.22 -24.95
N LEU A 231 -9.44 7.48 -24.55
CA LEU A 231 -10.32 8.22 -23.67
C LEU A 231 -11.19 9.15 -24.50
N SER A 232 -12.50 9.08 -24.31
CA SER A 232 -13.47 9.94 -24.98
C SER A 232 -14.31 10.68 -23.93
N PRO A 233 -14.35 12.03 -23.96
CA PRO A 233 -15.31 12.81 -23.19
C PRO A 233 -16.74 12.26 -23.33
N LEU A 234 -17.46 12.15 -22.22
CA LEU A 234 -18.90 11.83 -22.23
C LEU A 234 -19.73 13.02 -22.71
#